data_AF-A0A539DYS3-F1
#
_entry.id   AF-A0A539DYS3-F1
#
_cell.length_a   1.000
_cell.length_b   1.000
_cell.length_c   1.000
_cell.angle_alpha   90.00
_cell.angle_beta   90.00
_cell.angle_gamma   90.00
#
_symmetry.space_group_name_H-M   'P 1'
#
loop_
_entity.id
_entity.type
_entity.pdbx_description
1 polymer ?
#
loop_
_entity_poly.entity_id
_entity_poly.type
_entity_poly.pdbx_seq_one_letter_code
_entity_poly.pdbx_strand_id
1 'polypeptide(L)'
;MTPQINEGNAIKLDIEQTVSSLASSETAAGSITNNRSIKTSILAEDGQTVVLGGLIKDNVDGNQQKVPLLGDIPLLGALFRYKSDNLEKTNLMVFIRPTILRDTAVTSQLTSSKYNYIRTKQLSAAQAGESMLNDMGQPVLPPIEEIEAIPSTENKSGGASDAAATTHPLTPPQEGVNGQ
;
A
#
# COMPACT_ATOMS: atom_id res chain seq x y z
N MET A 1 -6.89 6.27 -10.82
CA MET A 1 -6.84 5.52 -12.11
C MET A 1 -8.21 5.58 -12.75
N THR A 2 -8.27 5.77 -14.06
CA THR A 2 -9.53 5.86 -14.81
C THR A 2 -9.50 4.86 -15.97
N PRO A 3 -10.20 3.71 -15.87
CA PRO A 3 -10.28 2.73 -16.96
C PRO A 3 -11.38 3.10 -17.96
N GLN A 4 -11.11 2.91 -19.25
CA GLN A 4 -12.06 3.07 -20.35
C GLN A 4 -12.01 1.85 -21.27
N ILE A 5 -13.17 1.25 -21.55
CA ILE A 5 -13.30 0.11 -22.46
C ILE A 5 -13.48 0.65 -23.89
N ASN A 6 -12.65 0.18 -24.82
CA ASN A 6 -12.78 0.44 -26.25
C ASN A 6 -13.49 -0.72 -26.96
N GLU A 7 -13.96 -0.48 -28.18
CA GLU A 7 -14.51 -1.55 -29.02
C GLU A 7 -13.41 -2.59 -29.31
N GLY A 8 -13.64 -3.86 -28.92
CA GLY A 8 -12.69 -4.96 -29.13
C GLY A 8 -12.00 -5.52 -27.87
N ASN A 9 -12.56 -5.38 -26.67
CA ASN A 9 -12.01 -5.89 -25.39
C ASN A 9 -10.66 -5.26 -24.97
N ALA A 10 -10.26 -4.18 -25.63
CA ALA A 10 -9.11 -3.37 -25.22
C ALA A 10 -9.52 -2.35 -24.15
N ILE A 11 -8.70 -2.21 -23.12
CA ILE A 11 -8.91 -1.32 -21.98
C ILE A 11 -7.81 -0.26 -22.02
N LYS A 12 -8.22 0.99 -22.15
CA LYS A 12 -7.34 2.14 -21.92
C LYS A 12 -7.31 2.44 -20.43
N LEU A 13 -6.12 2.52 -19.83
CA LEU A 13 -5.94 2.92 -18.44
C LEU A 13 -5.10 4.19 -18.36
N ASP A 14 -5.67 5.24 -17.77
CA ASP A 14 -4.92 6.42 -17.35
C ASP A 14 -4.52 6.28 -15.88
N ILE A 15 -3.20 6.26 -15.63
CA ILE A 15 -2.61 5.90 -14.35
C ILE A 15 -1.71 7.02 -13.86
N GLU A 16 -2.00 7.46 -12.64
CA GLU A 16 -1.19 8.40 -11.87
C GLU A 16 -0.84 7.70 -10.57
N GLN A 17 0.42 7.31 -10.40
CA GLN A 17 0.94 6.70 -9.18
C GLN A 17 1.97 7.62 -8.55
N THR A 18 1.80 7.87 -7.26
CA THR A 18 2.71 8.68 -6.45
C THR A 18 3.20 7.84 -5.28
N VAL A 19 4.52 7.73 -5.13
CA VAL A 19 5.16 7.12 -3.96
C VAL A 19 5.97 8.19 -3.24
N SER A 20 5.55 8.54 -2.03
CA SER A 20 6.29 9.43 -1.14
C SER A 20 7.02 8.63 -0.07
N SER A 21 8.27 9.01 0.20
CA SER A 21 9.04 8.51 1.34
C SER A 21 9.78 9.67 1.99
N LEU A 22 9.77 9.77 3.31
CA LEU A 22 10.63 10.71 4.03
C LEU A 22 12.10 10.28 3.86
N ALA A 23 12.96 11.20 3.47
CA ALA A 23 14.40 10.99 3.41
C ALA A 23 14.97 11.19 4.82
N SER A 24 15.84 10.27 5.24
CA SER A 24 16.39 10.15 6.60
C SER A 24 17.31 11.31 7.04
N SER A 25 17.39 12.40 6.27
CA SER A 25 18.22 13.55 6.56
C SER A 25 17.34 14.70 7.05
N GLU A 26 17.08 14.72 8.35
CA GLU A 26 16.59 15.90 9.06
C GLU A 26 17.70 16.97 8.98
N THR A 27 17.50 18.00 8.17
CA THR A 27 18.32 19.22 8.27
C THR A 27 17.63 20.18 9.22
N ALA A 28 18.36 21.12 9.82
CA ALA A 28 17.82 22.14 10.72
C ALA A 28 16.68 23.00 10.11
N ALA A 29 16.41 22.86 8.80
CA ALA A 29 15.36 23.53 8.05
C ALA A 29 14.10 22.66 7.77
N GLY A 30 14.05 21.39 8.21
CA GLY A 30 12.88 20.51 8.10
C GLY A 30 13.13 19.17 7.38
N SER A 31 12.07 18.39 7.25
CA SER A 31 12.10 17.02 6.72
C SER A 31 12.12 16.98 5.19
N ILE A 32 13.09 16.27 4.61
CA ILE A 32 13.21 16.11 3.15
C ILE A 32 12.28 14.97 2.73
N THR A 33 11.39 15.19 1.77
CA THR A 33 10.52 14.13 1.22
C THR A 33 10.95 13.77 -0.19
N ASN A 34 11.20 12.49 -0.44
CA ASN A 34 11.46 11.96 -1.77
C ASN A 34 10.13 11.57 -2.43
N ASN A 35 9.77 12.28 -3.51
CA ASN A 35 8.53 12.08 -4.25
C ASN A 35 8.83 11.44 -5.61
N ARG A 36 8.25 10.27 -5.88
CA ARG A 36 8.34 9.60 -7.19
C ARG A 36 6.94 9.55 -7.79
N SER A 37 6.75 10.19 -8.94
CA SER A 37 5.47 10.21 -9.66
C SER A 37 5.63 9.57 -11.04
N ILE A 38 4.66 8.73 -11.42
CA ILE A 38 4.57 8.10 -12.73
C ILE A 38 3.18 8.41 -13.30
N LYS A 39 3.15 9.05 -14.49
CA LYS A 39 1.94 9.28 -15.28
C LYS A 39 2.06 8.55 -16.61
N THR A 40 1.16 7.60 -16.85
CA THR A 40 1.19 6.77 -18.07
C THR A 40 -0.22 6.45 -18.55
N SER A 41 -0.37 6.30 -19.86
CA SER A 41 -1.60 5.85 -20.52
C SER A 41 -1.28 4.57 -21.27
N ILE A 42 -1.90 3.45 -20.87
CA ILE A 42 -1.67 2.14 -21.49
C ILE A 42 -2.93 1.63 -22.18
N LEU A 43 -2.75 0.83 -23.22
CA LEU A 43 -3.79 0.05 -23.87
C LEU A 43 -3.46 -1.43 -23.67
N ALA A 44 -4.34 -2.15 -22.99
CA ALA A 44 -4.14 -3.54 -22.61
C ALA A 44 -5.39 -4.37 -22.92
N GLU A 45 -5.21 -5.63 -23.30
CA GLU A 45 -6.32 -6.57 -23.50
C GLU A 45 -6.79 -7.18 -22.18
N ASP A 46 -8.05 -7.61 -22.14
CA ASP A 46 -8.64 -8.30 -20.99
C ASP A 46 -7.82 -9.54 -20.58
N GLY A 47 -7.51 -9.64 -19.29
CA GLY A 47 -6.84 -10.81 -18.71
C GLY A 47 -5.35 -10.94 -19.02
N GLN A 48 -4.77 -10.06 -19.86
CA GLN A 48 -3.33 -10.05 -20.16
C GLN A 48 -2.55 -9.15 -19.20
N THR A 49 -1.33 -9.54 -18.85
CA THR A 49 -0.45 -8.72 -18.01
C THR A 49 0.43 -7.84 -18.89
N VAL A 50 0.41 -6.52 -18.64
CA VAL A 50 1.25 -5.54 -19.34
C VAL A 50 2.23 -4.89 -18.36
N VAL A 51 3.46 -4.68 -18.82
CA VAL A 51 4.51 -3.95 -18.07
C VAL A 51 4.35 -2.46 -18.33
N LEU A 52 4.11 -1.67 -17.29
CA LEU A 52 4.00 -0.21 -17.42
C LEU A 52 5.34 0.50 -17.46
N GLY A 53 6.33 -0.11 -16.83
CA GLY A 53 7.66 0.42 -16.69
C GLY A 53 8.38 -0.17 -15.49
N GLY A 54 9.62 0.28 -15.33
CA GLY A 54 10.46 -0.08 -14.20
C GLY A 54 11.52 0.98 -13.95
N LEU A 55 12.07 0.97 -12.75
CA LEU A 55 13.21 1.80 -12.36
C LEU A 55 14.36 0.88 -11.97
N ILE A 56 15.50 1.05 -12.63
CA ILE A 56 16.76 0.45 -12.21
C ILE A 56 17.61 1.60 -11.66
N LYS A 57 17.99 1.51 -10.39
CA LYS A 57 18.88 2.46 -9.73
C LYS A 57 20.15 1.72 -9.30
N ASP A 58 21.28 2.20 -9.78
CA ASP A 58 22.60 1.78 -9.31
C ASP A 58 23.20 2.94 -8.49
N ASN A 59 23.54 2.68 -7.23
CA ASN A 59 24.22 3.62 -6.34
C ASN A 59 25.60 3.08 -5.98
N VAL A 60 26.64 3.89 -6.20
CA VAL A 60 28.03 3.55 -5.90
C VAL A 60 28.56 4.59 -4.94
N ASP A 61 28.68 4.21 -3.67
CA ASP A 61 29.21 5.06 -2.61
C ASP A 61 30.62 4.60 -2.25
N GLY A 62 31.62 5.38 -2.68
CA GLY A 62 33.03 5.17 -2.35
C GLY A 62 33.47 6.12 -1.25
N ASN A 63 33.87 5.59 -0.10
CA ASN A 63 34.50 6.36 0.98
C ASN A 63 35.94 5.89 1.18
N GLN A 64 36.89 6.82 1.11
CA GLN A 64 38.29 6.54 1.37
C GLN A 64 38.81 7.50 2.43
N GLN A 65 39.26 6.94 3.55
CA GLN A 65 39.96 7.66 4.61
C GLN A 65 41.40 7.20 4.67
N LYS A 66 42.36 8.13 4.74
CA LYS A 66 43.78 7.80 4.86
C LYS A 66 44.49 8.75 5.79
N VAL A 67 45.51 8.25 6.48
CA VAL A 67 46.45 9.10 7.23
C VAL A 67 47.34 9.84 6.22
N PRO A 68 47.45 11.19 6.28
CA PRO A 68 48.37 11.94 5.43
C PRO A 68 49.82 11.46 5.60
N LEU A 69 50.65 11.52 4.55
CA LEU A 69 52.01 10.96 4.44
C LEU A 69 52.09 9.42 4.51
N LEU A 70 51.60 8.80 5.59
CA LEU A 70 51.73 7.35 5.82
C LEU A 70 50.86 6.52 4.87
N GLY A 71 49.69 7.05 4.50
CA GLY A 71 48.76 6.39 3.58
C GLY A 71 49.28 6.28 2.15
N ASP A 72 50.28 7.07 1.74
CA ASP A 72 50.78 7.12 0.36
C ASP A 72 52.05 6.28 0.14
N ILE A 73 52.58 5.65 1.19
CA ILE A 73 53.77 4.79 1.10
C ILE A 73 53.44 3.53 0.27
N PRO A 74 54.16 3.24 -0.82
CA PRO A 74 53.99 1.99 -1.56
C PRO A 74 54.31 0.79 -0.64
N LEU A 75 53.60 -0.32 -0.81
CA LEU A 75 53.70 -1.54 0.01
C LEU A 75 53.11 -1.46 1.43
N LEU A 76 53.37 -0.38 2.19
CA LEU A 76 52.92 -0.24 3.60
C LEU A 76 51.68 0.63 3.79
N GLY A 77 51.35 1.51 2.85
CA GLY A 77 50.26 2.46 2.96
C GLY A 77 48.86 1.83 3.03
N ALA A 78 48.73 0.52 2.76
CA ALA A 78 47.49 -0.24 2.91
C ALA A 78 47.05 -0.38 4.38
N LEU A 79 47.98 -0.42 5.33
CA LEU A 79 47.70 -0.52 6.77
C LEU A 79 47.17 0.80 7.36
N PHE A 80 47.40 1.91 6.67
CA PHE A 80 47.08 3.28 7.12
C PHE A 80 45.98 3.94 6.28
N ARG A 81 45.27 3.16 5.46
CA ARG A 81 44.11 3.59 4.69
C ARG A 81 42.93 2.67 4.97
N TYR A 82 41.75 3.26 5.03
CA TYR A 82 40.48 2.57 5.05
C TYR A 82 39.72 2.92 3.77
N LYS A 83 39.28 1.90 3.04
CA LYS A 83 38.44 2.05 1.85
C LYS A 83 37.16 1.27 2.06
N SER A 84 36.03 1.91 1.84
CA SER A 84 34.71 1.30 1.86
C SER A 84 34.04 1.61 0.54
N ASP A 85 33.79 0.58 -0.26
CA ASP A 85 32.99 0.67 -1.47
C ASP A 85 31.64 0.00 -1.18
N ASN A 86 30.54 0.75 -1.28
CA ASN A 86 29.19 0.21 -1.15
C ASN A 86 28.49 0.30 -2.51
N LEU A 87 27.99 -0.83 -3.00
CA LEU A 87 27.27 -0.93 -4.26
C LEU A 87 25.85 -1.40 -3.99
N GLU A 88 24.87 -0.53 -4.24
CA GLU A 88 23.46 -0.81 -4.03
C GLU A 88 22.72 -0.77 -5.37
N LYS A 89 22.05 -1.88 -5.71
CA LYS A 89 21.25 -2.01 -6.92
C LYS A 89 19.78 -2.22 -6.56
N THR A 90 18.93 -1.29 -6.97
CA THR A 90 17.48 -1.37 -6.79
C THR A 90 16.80 -1.61 -8.13
N ASN A 91 15.97 -2.66 -8.21
CA ASN A 91 15.14 -2.94 -9.38
C ASN A 91 13.66 -2.87 -8.97
N LEU A 92 12.90 -2.01 -9.65
CA LEU A 92 11.46 -1.89 -9.47
C LEU A 92 10.79 -2.16 -10.81
N MET A 93 9.75 -3.00 -10.82
CA MET A 93 8.91 -3.24 -11.99
C MET A 93 7.44 -3.10 -11.59
N VAL A 94 6.63 -2.51 -12.46
CA VAL A 94 5.21 -2.34 -12.24
C VAL A 94 4.44 -3.07 -13.34
N PHE A 95 3.59 -4.01 -12.91
CA PHE A 95 2.75 -4.84 -13.77
C PHE A 95 1.28 -4.55 -13.48
N ILE A 96 0.45 -4.55 -14.52
CA ILE A 96 -1.01 -4.52 -14.37
C ILE A 96 -1.62 -5.59 -15.25
N ARG A 97 -2.65 -6.23 -14.70
CA ARG A 97 -3.51 -7.17 -15.40
C ARG A 97 -4.95 -6.68 -15.25
N PRO A 98 -5.53 -6.04 -16.27
CA PRO A 98 -6.92 -5.62 -16.19
C PRO A 98 -7.84 -6.84 -16.38
N THR A 99 -9.04 -6.79 -15.82
CA THR A 99 -10.05 -7.86 -15.97
C THR A 99 -11.42 -7.23 -16.16
N ILE A 100 -12.11 -7.58 -17.24
CA ILE A 100 -13.47 -7.11 -17.54
C ILE A 100 -14.48 -8.05 -16.88
N LEU A 101 -15.19 -7.53 -15.89
CA LEU A 101 -16.29 -8.22 -15.24
C LEU A 101 -17.59 -7.89 -15.98
N ARG A 102 -18.09 -8.83 -16.80
CA ARG A 102 -19.34 -8.67 -17.58
C ARG A 102 -20.54 -9.33 -16.92
N ASP A 103 -20.29 -10.39 -16.14
CA ASP A 103 -21.32 -11.21 -15.52
C ASP A 103 -21.33 -11.00 -14.00
N THR A 104 -22.52 -10.79 -13.44
CA THR A 104 -22.74 -10.63 -12.00
C THR A 104 -22.40 -11.92 -11.25
N ALA A 105 -22.64 -13.09 -11.85
CA ALA A 105 -22.29 -14.37 -11.25
C ALA A 105 -20.77 -14.53 -11.11
N VAL A 106 -20.00 -14.18 -12.16
CA VAL A 106 -18.53 -14.21 -12.14
C VAL A 106 -17.97 -13.20 -11.13
N THR A 107 -18.60 -12.04 -11.01
CA THR A 107 -18.21 -11.00 -10.04
C THR A 107 -18.42 -11.47 -8.60
N SER A 108 -19.56 -12.11 -8.31
CA SER A 108 -19.85 -12.68 -6.98
C SER A 108 -18.85 -13.78 -6.62
N GLN A 109 -18.52 -14.69 -7.55
CA GLN A 109 -17.53 -15.74 -7.32
C GLN A 109 -16.13 -15.20 -7.01
N LEU A 110 -15.67 -14.20 -7.76
CA LEU A 110 -14.37 -13.56 -7.53
C LEU A 110 -14.32 -12.86 -6.18
N THR A 111 -15.40 -12.15 -5.83
CA THR A 111 -15.55 -11.45 -4.55
C THR A 111 -15.53 -12.44 -3.39
N SER A 112 -16.33 -13.51 -3.47
CA SER A 112 -16.41 -14.57 -2.46
C SER A 112 -15.06 -15.23 -2.21
N SER A 113 -14.34 -15.54 -3.28
CA SER A 113 -13.01 -16.16 -3.21
C SER A 113 -12.01 -15.25 -2.50
N LYS A 114 -11.98 -13.96 -2.86
CA LYS A 114 -11.07 -12.98 -2.25
C LYS A 114 -11.42 -12.70 -0.80
N TYR A 115 -12.71 -12.60 -0.50
CA TYR A 115 -13.25 -12.38 0.84
C TYR A 115 -12.85 -13.51 1.79
N ASN A 116 -13.11 -14.76 1.38
CA ASN A 116 -12.74 -15.94 2.15
C ASN A 116 -11.24 -16.04 2.38
N TYR A 117 -10.42 -15.71 1.37
CA TYR A 117 -8.97 -15.68 1.52
C TYR A 117 -8.51 -14.74 2.66
N ILE A 118 -9.05 -13.52 2.73
CA ILE A 118 -8.70 -12.55 3.79
C ILE A 118 -9.20 -13.03 5.16
N ARG A 119 -10.43 -13.53 5.22
CA ARG A 119 -11.02 -14.08 6.44
C ARG A 119 -10.18 -15.22 7.02
N THR A 120 -9.75 -16.17 6.19
CA THR A 120 -8.89 -17.28 6.63
C THR A 120 -7.55 -16.77 7.18
N LYS A 121 -6.96 -15.73 6.56
CA LYS A 121 -5.73 -15.11 7.07
C LYS A 121 -5.92 -14.45 8.44
N GLN A 122 -7.04 -13.75 8.66
CA GLN A 122 -7.38 -13.16 9.96
C GLN A 122 -7.63 -14.23 11.03
N LEU A 123 -8.38 -15.28 10.70
CA LEU A 123 -8.61 -16.41 11.60
C LEU A 123 -7.31 -17.09 12.01
N SER A 124 -6.40 -17.30 11.04
CA SER A 124 -5.10 -17.92 11.30
C SER A 124 -4.24 -17.03 12.19
N ALA A 125 -4.23 -15.71 11.96
CA ALA A 125 -3.49 -14.75 12.78
C ALA A 125 -4.07 -14.62 14.21
N ALA A 126 -5.39 -14.66 14.35
CA ALA A 126 -6.06 -14.67 15.65
C ALA A 126 -5.76 -15.95 16.45
N GLN A 127 -5.67 -17.10 15.79
CA GLN A 127 -5.34 -18.39 16.42
C GLN A 127 -3.85 -18.55 16.75
N ALA A 128 -2.96 -17.93 15.98
CA ALA A 128 -1.52 -18.00 16.18
C ALA A 128 -1.02 -17.26 17.44
N GLY A 129 -1.90 -16.52 18.13
CA GLY A 129 -1.58 -15.88 19.41
C GLY A 129 -0.47 -14.82 19.32
N GLU A 130 -0.16 -14.31 18.12
CA GLU A 130 0.86 -13.28 17.87
C GLU A 130 0.39 -11.86 18.27
N SER A 131 -0.24 -11.73 19.42
CA SER A 131 -0.64 -10.44 19.97
C SER A 131 -0.25 -10.36 21.44
N MET A 132 1.05 -10.20 21.71
CA MET A 132 1.53 -9.76 23.02
C MET A 132 1.24 -8.26 23.26
N LEU A 133 0.65 -7.55 22.29
CA LEU A 133 0.46 -6.09 22.30
C LEU A 133 -0.98 -5.61 22.08
N ASN A 134 -1.97 -6.50 21.96
CA ASN A 134 -3.36 -6.09 21.77
C ASN A 134 -4.32 -7.08 22.44
N ASP A 135 -4.87 -6.67 23.59
CA ASP A 135 -5.96 -7.30 24.36
C ASP A 135 -7.34 -7.11 23.70
N MET A 136 -7.38 -6.36 22.59
CA MET A 136 -8.56 -6.17 21.76
C MET A 136 -8.47 -7.14 20.59
N GLY A 137 -9.10 -8.31 20.73
CA GLY A 137 -9.06 -9.41 19.75
C GLY A 137 -9.15 -8.92 18.29
N GLN A 138 -8.37 -9.53 17.40
CA GLN A 138 -8.29 -9.09 16.00
C GLN A 138 -9.68 -9.10 15.35
N PRO A 139 -10.10 -8.02 14.67
CA PRO A 139 -11.38 -8.02 13.96
C PRO A 139 -11.32 -9.06 12.83
N VAL A 140 -12.22 -10.04 12.90
CA VAL A 140 -12.36 -11.07 11.87
C VAL A 140 -13.61 -10.77 11.04
N LEU A 141 -13.47 -10.87 9.72
CA LEU A 141 -14.58 -10.74 8.79
C LEU A 141 -15.65 -11.83 9.05
N PRO A 142 -16.96 -11.47 9.03
CA PRO A 142 -18.03 -12.46 9.14
C PRO A 142 -18.02 -13.46 7.96
N PRO A 143 -18.78 -14.56 7.99
CA PRO A 143 -19.02 -15.38 6.81
C PRO A 143 -19.74 -14.60 5.71
N ILE A 144 -19.49 -14.93 4.44
CA ILE A 144 -20.15 -14.21 3.33
C ILE A 144 -21.65 -14.50 3.26
N GLU A 145 -22.06 -15.67 3.74
CA GLU A 145 -23.46 -16.09 3.82
C GLU A 145 -24.27 -15.17 4.76
N GLU A 146 -23.63 -14.59 5.77
CA GLU A 146 -24.26 -13.62 6.68
C GLU A 146 -24.46 -12.26 5.99
N ILE A 147 -23.57 -11.88 5.07
CA ILE A 147 -23.66 -10.65 4.27
C ILE A 147 -24.68 -10.78 3.14
N GLU A 148 -24.81 -11.96 2.54
CA GLU A 148 -25.83 -12.23 1.52
C GLU A 148 -27.23 -12.35 2.12
N ALA A 149 -27.35 -12.73 3.39
CA ALA A 149 -28.61 -12.86 4.10
C ALA A 149 -29.19 -11.52 4.60
N ILE A 150 -28.45 -10.42 4.51
CA ILE A 150 -28.97 -9.09 4.86
C ILE A 150 -29.94 -8.67 3.75
N PRO A 151 -31.25 -8.46 4.03
CA PRO A 151 -32.17 -8.00 3.00
C PRO A 151 -31.69 -6.63 2.52
N SER A 152 -31.39 -6.53 1.22
CA SER A 152 -31.15 -5.25 0.58
C SER A 152 -32.43 -4.44 0.74
N THR A 153 -32.39 -3.36 1.52
CA THR A 153 -33.54 -2.49 1.65
C THR A 153 -33.88 -1.96 0.27
N GLU A 154 -35.01 -2.43 -0.24
CA GLU A 154 -35.60 -2.09 -1.51
C GLU A 154 -35.64 -0.56 -1.67
N ASN A 155 -34.94 -0.05 -2.68
CA ASN A 155 -34.89 1.36 -3.02
C ASN A 155 -36.28 1.83 -3.49
N LYS A 156 -37.14 2.21 -2.55
CA LYS A 156 -38.41 2.90 -2.84
C LYS A 156 -38.15 4.40 -2.89
N SER A 157 -37.61 4.87 -4.02
CA SER A 157 -37.68 6.28 -4.39
C SER A 157 -39.13 6.61 -4.73
N GLY A 158 -39.79 7.39 -3.86
CA GLY A 158 -41.15 7.85 -4.08
C GLY A 158 -41.77 8.58 -2.88
N GLY A 159 -41.38 9.85 -2.70
CA GLY A 159 -42.31 10.91 -2.28
C GLY A 159 -42.69 11.06 -0.80
N ALA A 160 -42.17 12.16 -0.23
CA ALA A 160 -42.81 13.08 0.72
C ALA A 160 -42.79 12.81 2.24
N SER A 161 -42.10 13.75 2.90
CA SER A 161 -42.48 14.50 4.12
C SER A 161 -42.35 13.84 5.49
N ASP A 162 -41.67 14.60 6.35
CA ASP A 162 -41.66 14.57 7.81
C ASP A 162 -41.08 13.34 8.52
N ALA A 163 -39.90 13.52 9.12
CA ALA A 163 -39.81 13.69 10.57
C ALA A 163 -38.35 13.67 11.06
N ALA A 164 -38.00 14.73 11.77
CA ALA A 164 -37.09 14.79 12.93
C ALA A 164 -35.70 14.15 12.81
N ALA A 165 -34.71 15.03 12.65
CA ALA A 165 -33.36 14.82 13.16
C ALA A 165 -33.40 14.36 14.63
N THR A 166 -32.92 13.14 14.89
CA THR A 166 -32.46 12.74 16.23
C THR A 166 -30.96 12.47 16.13
N THR A 167 -30.22 13.53 16.44
CA THR A 167 -28.81 13.49 16.81
C THR A 167 -28.64 12.61 18.04
N HIS A 168 -27.95 11.47 17.93
CA HIS A 168 -27.34 10.82 19.08
C HIS A 168 -26.01 11.53 19.39
N PRO A 169 -25.81 12.12 20.58
CA PRO A 169 -24.52 12.67 20.95
C PRO A 169 -23.58 11.53 21.37
N LEU A 170 -22.38 11.51 20.76
CA LEU A 170 -21.24 10.79 21.31
C LEU A 170 -20.90 11.39 22.68
N THR A 171 -20.98 10.57 23.73
CA THR A 171 -20.46 10.94 25.05
C THR A 171 -18.95 10.74 25.06
N PRO A 172 -18.13 11.76 25.36
CA PRO A 172 -16.69 11.60 25.50
C PRO A 172 -16.32 10.90 26.83
N PRO A 173 -15.18 10.19 26.89
CA PRO A 173 -14.74 9.49 28.09
C PRO A 173 -14.33 10.49 29.19
N GLN A 174 -14.79 10.22 30.42
CA GLN A 174 -14.46 11.00 31.61
C GLN A 174 -13.04 10.66 32.09
N GLU A 175 -12.17 11.66 32.10
CA GLU A 175 -10.81 11.63 32.65
C GLU A 175 -10.88 11.80 34.17
N GLY A 176 -10.36 10.83 34.92
CA GLY A 176 -10.39 10.83 36.38
C GLY A 176 -9.43 11.85 36.98
N VAL A 177 -9.97 12.79 37.75
CA VAL A 177 -9.20 13.66 38.65
C VAL A 177 -9.31 13.11 40.06
N ASN A 178 -8.21 12.52 40.56
CA ASN A 178 -7.99 12.26 41.97
C ASN A 178 -6.96 13.28 42.48
N GLY A 179 -7.26 13.95 43.59
CA GLY A 179 -6.32 14.83 44.28
C GLY A 179 -6.97 15.66 45.37
N GLN A 180 -7.12 15.06 46.55
CA GLN A 180 -6.81 15.71 47.82
C GLN A 180 -5.36 15.40 48.15
#